data_AF-A0A096C3V3-F1
#
_entry.id   AF-A0A096C3V3-F1
#
_cell.length_a   1.000
_cell.length_b   1.000
_cell.length_c   1.000
_cell.angle_alpha   90.00
_cell.angle_beta   90.00
_cell.angle_gamma   90.00
#
_symmetry.space_group_name_H-M   'P 1'
#
loop_
_entity.id
_entity.type
_entity.pdbx_description
1 polymer ?
#
loop_
_entity_poly.entity_id
_entity_poly.type
_entity_poly.pdbx_seq_one_letter_code
_entity_poly.pdbx_strand_id
1 'polypeptide(L)'
;MEKRLILLLTILSLCLPYTYAQELTSKVENIATAKPKIMVIPYTHQGEDIRMVLESDVNKRIALTKIKEGFDQRGYTTVDFFGRVKALSKANALGSNQQQDAKSLIIQQSGADIYVEAEISILDSPTGNSVKIIMSGYDISTGNSLANAVCESGKFYTDDYGKLASRATETGINGFLNAMQSKLMDMTENGQSISLTIGFAQNSMLSMSTEVGDERLPLSDDIEMFVAGNSYKENYHIQGTSDKQMIFDDIRIPLTDVEGRTFNANKFGLKLLQYFRSRNIKIERSISNNMIVITIK
;
A
#
# COMPACT_ATOMS: atom_id res chain seq x y z
N MET A 1 -2.53 88.65 24.28
CA MET A 1 -1.87 88.26 23.02
C MET A 1 -1.18 86.94 23.30
N GLU A 2 -1.39 85.94 22.43
CA GLU A 2 -0.87 84.56 22.49
C GLU A 2 -1.49 83.64 23.56
N LYS A 3 -1.72 82.33 23.38
CA LYS A 3 -1.86 81.40 22.24
C LYS A 3 -2.50 80.12 22.82
N ARG A 4 -3.52 79.61 22.11
CA ARG A 4 -4.10 78.25 22.06
C ARG A 4 -3.68 77.18 23.09
N LEU A 5 -4.65 76.54 23.74
CA LEU A 5 -4.58 75.11 24.07
C LEU A 5 -5.94 74.43 23.80
N ILE A 6 -5.86 73.33 23.06
CA ILE A 6 -6.93 72.54 22.44
C ILE A 6 -7.37 71.46 23.44
N LEU A 7 -8.67 71.29 23.65
CA LEU A 7 -9.24 70.05 24.19
C LEU A 7 -10.52 69.71 23.41
N LEU A 8 -10.39 68.85 22.40
CA LEU A 8 -11.48 68.37 21.57
C LEU A 8 -11.80 66.94 22.05
N LEU A 9 -12.93 66.81 22.76
CA LEU A 9 -13.41 65.56 23.32
C LEU A 9 -13.95 64.68 22.18
N THR A 10 -13.26 63.57 21.90
CA THR A 10 -13.62 62.54 20.93
C THR A 10 -14.79 61.69 21.43
N ILE A 11 -15.94 61.78 20.77
CA ILE A 11 -16.96 60.72 20.76
C ILE A 11 -17.22 60.37 19.30
N LEU A 12 -16.51 59.35 18.80
CA LEU A 12 -16.82 58.68 17.55
C LEU A 12 -16.93 57.19 17.84
N SER A 13 -18.16 56.77 18.17
CA SER A 13 -18.54 55.37 18.24
C SER A 13 -18.51 54.79 16.84
N LEU A 14 -17.43 54.08 16.49
CA LEU A 14 -17.36 53.26 15.29
C LEU A 14 -18.22 52.00 15.50
N CYS A 15 -19.36 51.94 14.80
CA CYS A 15 -19.96 50.68 14.40
C CYS A 15 -19.05 49.97 13.40
N LEU A 16 -18.36 48.91 13.85
CA LEU A 16 -17.77 47.90 12.97
C LEU A 16 -18.64 46.64 13.06
N PRO A 17 -19.12 46.06 11.94
CA PRO A 17 -19.74 44.75 11.96
C PRO A 17 -18.69 43.69 12.29
N TYR A 18 -18.82 43.08 13.46
CA TYR A 18 -18.12 41.84 13.81
C TYR A 18 -18.52 40.75 12.82
N THR A 19 -17.66 40.52 11.84
CA THR A 19 -17.70 39.32 11.00
C THR A 19 -17.13 38.19 11.84
N TYR A 20 -18.01 37.31 12.32
CA TYR A 20 -17.59 36.04 12.90
C TYR A 20 -16.98 35.19 11.79
N ALA A 21 -15.66 35.09 11.75
CA ALA A 21 -14.99 34.01 11.04
C ALA A 21 -15.25 32.72 11.84
N GLN A 22 -16.21 31.90 11.40
CA GLN A 22 -16.26 30.51 11.82
C GLN A 22 -15.06 29.81 11.18
N GLU A 23 -14.03 29.54 11.98
CA GLU A 23 -13.06 28.50 11.63
C GLU A 23 -13.85 27.21 11.45
N LEU A 24 -13.92 26.70 10.21
CA LEU A 24 -14.22 25.29 9.99
C LEU A 24 -13.04 24.51 10.57
N THR A 25 -13.09 24.24 11.88
CA THR A 25 -12.33 23.14 12.45
C THR A 25 -12.95 21.88 11.87
N SER A 26 -12.38 21.41 10.76
CA SER A 26 -12.63 20.05 10.29
C SER A 26 -12.32 19.13 11.47
N LYS A 27 -13.35 18.59 12.12
CA LYS A 27 -13.23 17.40 12.93
C LYS A 27 -12.78 16.29 11.99
N VAL A 28 -11.47 16.20 11.77
CA VAL A 28 -10.86 14.93 11.42
C VAL A 28 -11.05 14.10 12.67
N GLU A 29 -12.05 13.21 12.65
CA GLU A 29 -12.10 12.15 13.63
C GLU A 29 -10.73 11.46 13.59
N ASN A 30 -9.98 11.58 14.69
CA ASN A 30 -8.81 10.75 14.92
C ASN A 30 -9.33 9.32 15.02
N ILE A 31 -9.49 8.65 13.87
CA ILE A 31 -9.42 7.20 13.85
C ILE A 31 -7.97 6.93 14.26
N ALA A 32 -7.78 6.58 15.53
CA ALA A 32 -6.51 6.11 16.07
C ALA A 32 -6.16 4.77 15.41
N THR A 33 -5.88 4.82 14.11
CA THR A 33 -5.33 3.72 13.35
C THR A 33 -3.87 3.67 13.78
N ALA A 34 -3.48 2.61 14.47
CA ALA A 34 -2.08 2.39 14.81
C ALA A 34 -1.24 2.55 13.53
N LYS A 35 -0.23 3.42 13.58
CA LYS A 35 0.64 3.63 12.41
C LYS A 35 1.29 2.30 12.02
N PRO A 36 1.30 1.93 10.73
CA PRO A 36 1.90 0.67 10.29
C PRO A 36 3.40 0.64 10.58
N LYS A 37 3.92 -0.54 10.88
CA LYS A 37 5.37 -0.78 10.96
C LYS A 37 5.96 -0.86 9.54
N ILE A 38 7.03 -0.12 9.30
CA ILE A 38 7.64 0.02 7.98
C ILE A 38 9.02 -0.64 7.96
N MET A 39 9.32 -1.43 6.94
CA MET A 39 10.69 -1.90 6.67
C MET A 39 11.20 -1.28 5.37
N VAL A 40 12.40 -0.70 5.38
CA VAL A 40 13.03 -0.17 4.15
C VAL A 40 14.02 -1.20 3.61
N ILE A 41 13.92 -1.54 2.33
CA ILE A 41 14.77 -2.53 1.65
C ILE A 41 15.40 -1.92 0.39
N PRO A 42 16.62 -2.34 -0.02
CA PRO A 42 17.16 -1.94 -1.31
C PRO A 42 16.40 -2.59 -2.46
N TYR A 43 16.31 -1.88 -3.57
CA TYR A 43 15.99 -2.48 -4.87
C TYR A 43 17.10 -3.45 -5.30
N THR A 44 16.71 -4.54 -5.95
CA THR A 44 17.59 -5.59 -6.47
C THR A 44 17.15 -5.95 -7.88
N HIS A 45 18.11 -6.12 -8.79
CA HIS A 45 17.81 -6.67 -10.11
C HIS A 45 17.50 -8.17 -10.01
N GLN A 46 16.80 -8.71 -11.01
CA GLN A 46 16.49 -10.14 -11.06
C GLN A 46 17.78 -10.98 -11.03
N GLY A 47 17.88 -11.90 -10.07
CA GLY A 47 19.05 -12.77 -9.88
C GLY A 47 20.16 -12.19 -9.02
N GLU A 48 20.01 -10.95 -8.53
CA GLU A 48 20.96 -10.32 -7.61
C GLU A 48 20.68 -10.72 -6.16
N ASP A 49 21.72 -11.06 -5.38
CA ASP A 49 21.54 -11.30 -3.95
C ASP A 49 21.46 -9.96 -3.22
N ILE A 50 20.32 -9.73 -2.57
CA ILE A 50 20.03 -8.52 -1.79
C ILE A 50 21.10 -8.23 -0.71
N ARG A 51 21.79 -9.26 -0.21
CA ARG A 51 22.89 -9.11 0.74
C ARG A 51 24.12 -8.49 0.08
N MET A 52 24.43 -8.90 -1.15
CA MET A 52 25.59 -8.36 -1.87
C MET A 52 25.39 -6.88 -2.19
N VAL A 53 24.19 -6.47 -2.63
CA VAL A 53 23.85 -5.05 -2.88
C VAL A 53 24.12 -4.16 -1.67
N LEU A 54 23.85 -4.70 -0.48
CA LEU A 54 24.07 -4.00 0.77
C LEU A 54 25.53 -3.99 1.21
N GLU A 55 26.21 -5.14 1.14
CA GLU A 55 27.56 -5.29 1.68
C GLU A 55 28.59 -4.57 0.82
N SER A 56 28.38 -4.52 -0.50
CA SER A 56 29.33 -3.94 -1.45
C SER A 56 29.43 -2.41 -1.40
N ASP A 57 28.39 -1.71 -0.91
CA ASP A 57 28.30 -0.25 -1.03
C ASP A 57 27.88 0.43 0.28
N VAL A 58 28.85 1.09 0.93
CA VAL A 58 28.65 1.86 2.16
C VAL A 58 27.64 2.99 1.95
N ASN A 59 27.66 3.67 0.80
CA ASN A 59 26.82 4.82 0.54
C ASN A 59 25.35 4.41 0.37
N LYS A 60 25.08 3.26 -0.26
CA LYS A 60 23.72 2.68 -0.30
C LYS A 60 23.21 2.35 1.11
N ARG A 61 24.05 1.82 2.00
CA ARG A 61 23.68 1.56 3.40
C ARG A 61 23.34 2.84 4.16
N ILE A 62 24.14 3.89 3.95
CA ILE A 62 23.87 5.21 4.55
C ILE A 62 22.53 5.75 4.04
N ALA A 63 22.29 5.70 2.72
CA ALA A 63 21.04 6.16 2.14
C ALA A 63 19.81 5.41 2.68
N LEU A 64 19.86 4.07 2.76
CA LEU A 64 18.80 3.27 3.37
C LEU A 64 18.54 3.66 4.84
N THR A 65 19.63 3.87 5.60
CA THR A 65 19.54 4.33 6.99
C THR A 65 18.85 5.70 7.07
N LYS A 66 19.16 6.63 6.16
CA LYS A 66 18.54 7.95 6.11
C LYS A 66 17.05 7.90 5.74
N ILE A 67 16.66 7.01 4.83
CA ILE A 67 15.24 6.78 4.53
C ILE A 67 14.51 6.26 5.77
N LYS A 68 15.09 5.26 6.47
CA LYS A 68 14.55 4.73 7.73
C LYS A 68 14.41 5.83 8.79
N GLU A 69 15.46 6.62 9.02
CA GLU A 69 15.42 7.76 9.96
C GLU A 69 14.31 8.75 9.59
N GLY A 70 14.10 9.00 8.30
CA GLY A 70 13.03 9.87 7.82
C GLY A 70 11.62 9.39 8.21
N PHE A 71 11.40 8.07 8.25
CA PHE A 71 10.15 7.46 8.75
C PHE A 71 10.07 7.55 10.29
N ASP A 72 11.14 7.22 11.00
CA ASP A 72 11.22 7.27 12.46
C ASP A 72 10.92 8.70 12.98
N GLN A 73 11.50 9.73 12.36
CA GLN A 73 11.26 11.14 12.70
C GLN A 73 9.80 11.58 12.54
N ARG A 74 9.01 10.87 11.73
CA ARG A 74 7.58 11.13 11.50
C ARG A 74 6.68 10.22 12.35
N GLY A 75 7.29 9.50 13.30
CA GLY A 75 6.63 8.66 14.28
C GLY A 75 6.13 7.33 13.73
N TYR A 76 6.68 6.84 12.63
CA TYR A 76 6.47 5.46 12.20
C TYR A 76 7.43 4.54 12.96
N THR A 77 6.97 3.36 13.34
CA THR A 77 7.88 2.33 13.85
C THR A 77 8.56 1.67 12.65
N THR A 78 9.88 1.62 12.64
CA THR A 78 10.61 0.95 11.56
C THR A 78 11.26 -0.35 12.00
N VAL A 79 11.28 -1.33 11.10
CA VAL A 79 12.04 -2.57 11.27
C VAL A 79 13.36 -2.43 10.54
N ASP A 80 14.46 -2.70 11.25
CA ASP A 80 15.79 -2.68 10.65
C ASP A 80 16.01 -3.89 9.74
N PHE A 81 16.13 -3.64 8.44
CA PHE A 81 16.38 -4.65 7.44
C PHE A 81 17.74 -5.35 7.66
N PHE A 82 18.79 -4.63 8.03
CA PHE A 82 20.13 -5.21 8.23
C PHE A 82 20.13 -6.21 9.39
N GLY A 83 19.51 -5.85 10.51
CA GLY A 83 19.32 -6.73 11.65
C GLY A 83 18.57 -8.01 11.26
N ARG A 84 17.53 -7.91 10.41
CA ARG A 84 16.76 -9.07 9.92
C ARG A 84 17.58 -9.97 9.01
N VAL A 85 18.29 -9.41 8.03
CA VAL A 85 19.22 -10.15 7.16
C VAL A 85 20.24 -10.95 8.00
N LYS A 86 20.83 -10.31 9.03
CA LYS A 86 21.82 -10.95 9.90
C LYS A 86 21.22 -12.05 10.78
N ALA A 87 20.02 -11.83 11.32
CA ALA A 87 19.31 -12.83 12.11
C ALA A 87 18.96 -14.07 11.28
N LEU A 88 18.48 -13.86 10.05
CA LEU A 88 18.11 -14.93 9.12
C LEU A 88 19.32 -15.69 8.60
N SER A 89 20.43 -15.01 8.32
CA SER A 89 21.67 -15.66 7.92
C SER A 89 22.20 -16.60 9.03
N LYS A 90 22.06 -16.21 10.30
CA LYS A 90 22.39 -17.08 11.44
C LYS A 90 21.44 -18.27 11.58
N ALA A 91 20.14 -18.06 11.36
CA ALA A 91 19.15 -19.14 11.41
C ALA A 91 19.32 -20.14 10.27
N ASN A 92 19.58 -19.67 9.05
CA ASN A 92 19.82 -20.52 7.87
C ASN A 92 21.16 -21.26 7.92
N ALA A 93 22.18 -20.69 8.58
CA ALA A 93 23.42 -21.43 8.88
C ALA A 93 23.20 -22.64 9.80
N LEU A 94 22.03 -22.73 10.47
CA LEU A 94 21.62 -23.83 11.33
C LEU A 94 20.61 -24.79 10.65
N GLY A 95 20.14 -24.50 9.43
CA GLY A 95 19.13 -25.28 8.72
C GLY A 95 19.33 -25.29 7.20
N SER A 96 19.59 -26.46 6.63
CA SER A 96 19.88 -26.67 5.21
C SER A 96 18.68 -26.43 4.27
N ASN A 97 18.99 -25.85 3.10
CA ASN A 97 18.23 -25.88 1.84
C ASN A 97 16.79 -25.34 1.87
N GLN A 98 16.64 -24.02 1.75
CA GLN A 98 15.45 -23.45 1.13
C GLN A 98 15.85 -22.45 0.03
N GLN A 99 15.58 -22.87 -1.20
CA GLN A 99 15.68 -22.09 -2.43
C GLN A 99 14.49 -21.11 -2.55
N GLN A 100 14.16 -20.44 -1.45
CA GLN A 100 13.21 -19.32 -1.45
C GLN A 100 14.00 -18.04 -1.72
N ASP A 101 13.39 -17.11 -2.46
CA ASP A 101 13.95 -15.78 -2.66
C ASP A 101 14.19 -15.12 -1.30
N ALA A 102 15.46 -14.85 -0.98
CA ALA A 102 15.88 -14.34 0.32
C ALA A 102 15.13 -13.04 0.68
N LYS A 103 14.81 -12.22 -0.33
CA LYS A 103 14.02 -11.00 -0.18
C LYS A 103 12.63 -11.30 0.38
N SER A 104 11.89 -12.24 -0.21
CA SER A 104 10.55 -12.61 0.25
C SER A 104 10.59 -13.16 1.69
N LEU A 105 11.58 -13.99 2.01
CA LEU A 105 11.73 -14.55 3.36
C LEU A 105 11.99 -13.45 4.40
N ILE A 106 12.87 -12.49 4.10
CA ILE A 106 13.16 -11.36 5.00
C ILE A 106 11.90 -10.52 5.24
N ILE A 107 11.17 -10.20 4.17
CA ILE A 107 9.94 -9.42 4.26
C ILE A 107 8.90 -10.13 5.14
N GLN A 108 8.64 -11.42 4.89
CA GLN A 108 7.67 -12.21 5.64
C GLN A 108 8.02 -12.34 7.12
N GLN A 109 9.30 -12.51 7.45
CA GLN A 109 9.76 -12.68 8.84
C GLN A 109 10.08 -11.35 9.55
N SER A 110 9.95 -10.21 8.86
CA SER A 110 10.27 -8.90 9.42
C SER A 110 9.31 -8.46 10.53
N GLY A 111 8.05 -8.91 10.46
CA GLY A 111 6.96 -8.42 11.30
C GLY A 111 6.56 -6.96 11.03
N ALA A 112 7.01 -6.39 9.90
CA ALA A 112 6.50 -5.12 9.39
C ALA A 112 5.14 -5.34 8.70
N ASP A 113 4.37 -4.26 8.59
CA ASP A 113 3.08 -4.24 7.87
C ASP A 113 3.28 -3.76 6.42
N ILE A 114 4.26 -2.87 6.22
CA ILE A 114 4.62 -2.27 4.93
C ILE A 114 6.12 -2.47 4.69
N TYR A 115 6.51 -2.79 3.46
CA TYR A 115 7.89 -2.65 3.01
C TYR A 115 8.02 -1.52 1.98
N VAL A 116 9.10 -0.77 2.07
CA VAL A 116 9.46 0.30 1.14
C VAL A 116 10.73 -0.11 0.43
N GLU A 117 10.61 -0.38 -0.86
CA GLU A 117 11.75 -0.59 -1.73
C GLU A 117 12.37 0.76 -2.11
N ALA A 118 13.68 0.85 -1.97
CA ALA A 118 14.47 2.03 -2.27
C ALA A 118 15.52 1.73 -3.35
N GLU A 119 15.34 2.31 -4.53
CA GLU A 119 16.34 2.33 -5.58
C GLU A 119 17.20 3.59 -5.41
N ILE A 120 18.50 3.40 -5.18
CA ILE A 120 19.43 4.48 -4.86
C ILE A 120 20.44 4.62 -6.01
N SER A 121 20.41 5.77 -6.66
CA SER A 121 21.34 6.16 -7.72
C SER A 121 22.24 7.28 -7.23
N ILE A 122 23.54 6.99 -7.15
CA ILE A 122 24.58 7.98 -6.89
C ILE A 122 25.11 8.46 -8.24
N LEU A 123 25.09 9.77 -8.45
CA LEU A 123 25.41 10.38 -9.72
C LEU A 123 26.54 11.40 -9.53
N ASP A 124 27.71 11.07 -10.07
CA ASP A 124 28.85 11.97 -10.10
C ASP A 124 28.83 12.80 -11.38
N SER A 125 29.09 14.10 -11.25
CA SER A 125 29.16 14.96 -12.43
C SER A 125 30.13 16.13 -12.26
N PRO A 126 30.69 16.66 -13.37
CA PRO A 126 31.53 17.87 -13.32
C PRO A 126 30.79 19.09 -12.74
N THR A 127 29.46 19.08 -12.77
CA THR A 127 28.59 20.14 -12.27
C THR A 127 28.13 19.93 -10.82
N GLY A 128 28.75 18.98 -10.11
CA GLY A 128 28.36 18.56 -8.76
C GLY A 128 27.72 17.17 -8.73
N ASN A 129 27.87 16.50 -7.59
CA ASN A 129 27.33 15.18 -7.35
C ASN A 129 25.89 15.26 -6.84
N SER A 130 25.13 14.19 -7.02
CA SER A 130 23.74 14.10 -6.57
C SER A 130 23.35 12.67 -6.21
N VAL A 131 22.35 12.55 -5.35
CA VAL A 131 21.70 11.28 -5.03
C VAL A 131 20.24 11.36 -5.45
N LYS A 132 19.80 10.34 -6.18
CA LYS A 132 18.40 10.12 -6.53
C LYS A 132 17.91 8.84 -5.85
N ILE A 133 16.74 8.92 -5.24
CA ILE A 133 16.10 7.80 -4.55
C ILE A 133 14.71 7.63 -5.12
N ILE A 134 14.39 6.44 -5.62
CA ILE A 134 13.02 6.05 -5.96
C ILE A 134 12.51 5.18 -4.82
N MET A 135 11.42 5.59 -4.19
CA MET A 135 10.76 4.85 -3.11
C MET A 135 9.45 4.27 -3.60
N SER A 136 9.25 2.97 -3.39
CA SER A 136 8.03 2.24 -3.72
C SER A 136 7.55 1.46 -2.49
N GLY A 137 6.38 1.83 -1.97
CA GLY A 137 5.80 1.26 -0.75
C GLY A 137 4.72 0.25 -1.05
N TYR A 138 4.77 -0.90 -0.38
CA TYR A 138 3.84 -2.00 -0.56
C TYR A 138 3.36 -2.55 0.77
N ASP A 139 2.09 -2.91 0.82
CA ASP A 139 1.52 -3.71 1.91
C ASP A 139 2.07 -5.14 1.86
N ILE A 140 2.61 -5.65 2.96
CA ILE A 140 3.22 -6.99 3.01
C ILE A 140 2.17 -8.11 2.89
N SER A 141 0.98 -7.89 3.44
CA SER A 141 -0.07 -8.90 3.48
C SER A 141 -0.76 -9.12 2.14
N THR A 142 -0.86 -8.06 1.33
CA THR A 142 -1.58 -8.08 0.05
C THR A 142 -0.68 -7.90 -1.17
N GLY A 143 0.51 -7.32 -1.02
CA GLY A 143 1.37 -6.91 -2.12
C GLY A 143 0.92 -5.63 -2.84
N ASN A 144 -0.13 -4.96 -2.34
CA ASN A 144 -0.67 -3.75 -2.96
C ASN A 144 0.30 -2.58 -2.85
N SER A 145 0.48 -1.85 -3.95
CA SER A 145 1.21 -0.57 -3.94
C SER A 145 0.43 0.48 -3.14
N LEU A 146 1.10 1.10 -2.18
CA LEU A 146 0.54 2.12 -1.31
C LEU A 146 0.99 3.53 -1.69
N ALA A 147 2.26 3.70 -2.07
CA ALA A 147 2.83 4.98 -2.45
C ALA A 147 4.08 4.81 -3.30
N ASN A 148 4.36 5.81 -4.14
CA ASN A 148 5.60 5.93 -4.88
C ASN A 148 6.10 7.37 -4.80
N ALA A 149 7.41 7.57 -4.75
CA ALA A 149 8.01 8.90 -4.75
C ALA A 149 9.40 8.88 -5.40
N VAL A 150 9.71 9.95 -6.13
CA VAL A 150 11.06 10.23 -6.62
C VAL A 150 11.63 11.37 -5.80
N CYS A 151 12.79 11.12 -5.20
CA CYS A 151 13.47 12.00 -4.27
C CYS A 151 14.82 12.38 -4.87
N GLU A 152 15.16 13.66 -4.88
CA GLU A 152 16.40 14.13 -5.50
C GLU A 152 17.09 15.12 -4.58
N SER A 153 18.39 14.93 -4.35
CA SER A 153 19.16 15.86 -3.52
C SER A 153 19.28 17.23 -4.19
N GLY A 154 19.33 17.25 -5.52
CA GLY A 154 19.95 18.33 -6.30
C GLY A 154 21.47 18.13 -6.42
N LYS A 155 22.12 18.93 -7.26
CA LYS A 155 23.58 18.83 -7.51
C LYS A 155 24.37 19.72 -6.54
N PHE A 156 25.41 19.16 -5.92
CA PHE A 156 26.32 19.88 -5.03
C PHE A 156 27.77 19.45 -5.23
N TYR A 157 28.71 20.36 -5.05
CA TYR A 157 30.14 20.05 -5.06
C TYR A 157 30.56 19.42 -3.73
N THR A 158 30.21 18.14 -3.53
CA THR A 158 30.56 17.35 -2.35
C THR A 158 30.60 15.86 -2.67
N ASP A 159 31.45 15.14 -1.97
CA ASP A 159 31.55 13.68 -1.93
C ASP A 159 30.82 13.08 -0.71
N ASP A 160 30.15 13.89 0.11
CA ASP A 160 29.34 13.44 1.24
C ASP A 160 27.97 12.93 0.74
N TYR A 161 27.96 11.73 0.17
CA TYR A 161 26.74 11.08 -0.31
C TYR A 161 25.73 10.81 0.80
N GLY A 162 26.16 10.73 2.06
CA GLY A 162 25.27 10.61 3.20
C GLY A 162 24.40 11.85 3.40
N LYS A 163 24.99 13.05 3.31
CA LYS A 163 24.23 14.30 3.33
C LYS A 163 23.35 14.45 2.09
N LEU A 164 23.84 14.07 0.91
CA LEU A 164 23.04 14.08 -0.31
C LEU A 164 21.82 13.15 -0.18
N ALA A 165 21.99 11.95 0.37
CA ALA A 165 20.89 11.01 0.61
C ALA A 165 19.88 11.51 1.65
N SER A 166 20.34 12.14 2.74
CA SER A 166 19.45 12.80 3.72
C SER A 166 18.60 13.86 3.04
N ARG A 167 19.24 14.74 2.26
CA ARG A 167 18.56 15.79 1.53
C ARG A 167 17.57 15.23 0.52
N ALA A 168 17.96 14.24 -0.28
CA ALA A 168 17.05 13.57 -1.21
C ALA A 168 15.82 13.05 -0.47
N THR A 169 16.01 12.28 0.61
CA THR A 169 14.91 11.75 1.44
C THR A 169 13.96 12.85 1.91
N GLU A 170 14.50 13.95 2.44
CA GLU A 170 13.72 15.09 2.92
C GLU A 170 12.82 15.72 1.84
N THR A 171 13.25 15.72 0.58
CA THR A 171 12.45 16.30 -0.53
C THR A 171 11.19 15.52 -0.87
N GLY A 172 11.19 14.19 -0.73
CA GLY A 172 10.07 13.36 -1.22
C GLY A 172 9.32 12.56 -0.15
N ILE A 173 9.88 12.38 1.05
CA ILE A 173 9.27 11.51 2.07
C ILE A 173 7.90 12.02 2.58
N ASN A 174 7.69 13.35 2.64
CA ASN A 174 6.38 13.90 3.01
C ASN A 174 5.31 13.56 1.96
N GLY A 175 5.63 13.72 0.67
CA GLY A 175 4.73 13.36 -0.43
C GLY A 175 4.41 11.88 -0.42
N PHE A 176 5.44 11.04 -0.21
CA PHE A 176 5.28 9.60 -0.07
C PHE A 176 4.32 9.23 1.06
N LEU A 177 4.51 9.81 2.25
CA LEU A 177 3.68 9.51 3.42
C LEU A 177 2.26 10.01 3.29
N ASN A 178 2.04 11.14 2.61
CA ASN A 178 0.69 11.64 2.34
C ASN A 178 -0.04 10.71 1.36
N ALA A 179 0.63 10.26 0.30
CA ALA A 179 0.06 9.30 -0.64
C ALA A 179 -0.29 7.97 0.05
N MET A 180 0.62 7.45 0.88
CA MET A 180 0.39 6.21 1.64
C MET A 180 -0.80 6.35 2.60
N GLN A 181 -0.88 7.44 3.36
CA GLN A 181 -2.01 7.69 4.27
C GLN A 181 -3.33 7.81 3.51
N SER A 182 -3.37 8.56 2.42
CA SER A 182 -4.56 8.67 1.57
C SER A 182 -5.02 7.30 1.08
N LYS A 183 -4.10 6.43 0.67
CA LYS A 183 -4.43 5.07 0.21
C LYS A 183 -4.96 4.18 1.34
N LEU A 184 -4.38 4.26 2.54
CA LEU A 184 -4.83 3.49 3.70
C LEU A 184 -6.21 3.97 4.20
N MET A 185 -6.45 5.28 4.17
CA MET A 185 -7.76 5.87 4.49
C MET A 185 -8.82 5.40 3.48
N ASP A 186 -8.50 5.44 2.18
CA ASP A 186 -9.37 4.91 1.13
C ASP A 186 -9.69 3.43 1.34
N MET A 187 -8.71 2.59 1.68
CA MET A 187 -8.97 1.17 1.97
C MET A 187 -9.84 0.96 3.22
N THR A 188 -9.74 1.84 4.21
CA THR A 188 -10.56 1.79 5.43
C THR A 188 -11.99 2.22 5.14
N GLU A 189 -12.16 3.27 4.33
CA GLU A 189 -13.47 3.85 4.02
C GLU A 189 -14.22 3.07 2.94
N ASN A 190 -13.52 2.61 1.90
CA ASN A 190 -14.10 2.03 0.68
C ASN A 190 -13.77 0.54 0.51
N GLY A 191 -13.01 -0.05 1.42
CA GLY A 191 -12.57 -1.43 1.33
C GLY A 191 -11.34 -1.62 0.44
N GLN A 192 -10.64 -2.72 0.65
CA GLN A 192 -9.54 -3.14 -0.20
C GLN A 192 -10.07 -3.82 -1.47
N SER A 193 -9.37 -3.61 -2.58
CA SER A 193 -9.71 -4.21 -3.87
C SER A 193 -9.10 -5.60 -4.01
N ILE A 194 -9.89 -6.54 -4.53
CA ILE A 194 -9.46 -7.86 -5.02
C ILE A 194 -9.95 -8.04 -6.46
N SER A 195 -9.28 -8.90 -7.23
CA SER A 195 -9.75 -9.33 -8.56
C SER A 195 -10.19 -10.79 -8.53
N LEU A 196 -11.18 -11.10 -9.35
CA LEU A 196 -11.74 -12.44 -9.50
C LEU A 196 -11.85 -12.77 -10.98
N THR A 197 -11.12 -13.79 -11.42
CA THR A 197 -11.26 -14.38 -12.75
C THR A 197 -11.87 -15.75 -12.64
N ILE A 198 -12.96 -16.00 -13.37
CA ILE A 198 -13.66 -17.27 -13.39
C ILE A 198 -13.62 -17.78 -14.83
N GLY A 199 -13.10 -18.98 -15.01
CA GLY A 199 -13.09 -19.67 -16.29
C GLY A 199 -13.46 -21.14 -16.14
N PHE A 200 -13.40 -21.86 -17.25
CA PHE A 200 -13.77 -23.27 -17.31
C PHE A 200 -12.59 -24.13 -17.74
N ALA A 201 -12.52 -25.36 -17.22
CA ALA A 201 -11.64 -26.39 -17.73
C ALA A 201 -12.02 -26.76 -19.18
N GLN A 202 -11.07 -27.28 -19.96
CA GLN A 202 -11.30 -27.61 -21.38
C GLN A 202 -12.46 -28.59 -21.60
N ASN A 203 -12.74 -29.46 -20.63
CA ASN A 203 -13.76 -30.50 -20.67
C ASN A 203 -15.02 -30.15 -19.86
N SER A 204 -15.13 -28.91 -19.37
CA SER A 204 -16.33 -28.45 -18.67
C SER A 204 -17.52 -28.43 -19.64
N MET A 205 -18.62 -29.03 -19.21
CA MET A 205 -19.90 -28.94 -19.91
C MET A 205 -20.69 -27.69 -19.52
N LEU A 206 -20.22 -26.95 -18.53
CA LEU A 206 -20.81 -25.71 -18.04
C LEU A 206 -20.24 -24.49 -18.79
N SER A 207 -21.04 -23.44 -18.83
CA SER A 207 -20.72 -22.12 -19.38
C SER A 207 -21.35 -21.02 -18.51
N MET A 208 -21.02 -19.75 -18.75
CA MET A 208 -21.65 -18.63 -18.05
C MET A 208 -23.16 -18.53 -18.30
N SER A 209 -23.65 -19.09 -19.41
CA SER A 209 -25.08 -19.14 -19.73
C SER A 209 -25.80 -20.37 -19.18
N THR A 210 -25.10 -21.29 -18.51
CA THR A 210 -25.74 -22.47 -17.93
C THR A 210 -26.64 -22.06 -16.78
N GLU A 211 -27.90 -22.46 -16.82
CA GLU A 211 -28.88 -22.19 -15.75
C GLU A 211 -28.49 -22.96 -14.47
N VAL A 212 -28.44 -22.25 -13.35
CA VAL A 212 -28.08 -22.81 -12.04
C VAL A 212 -29.00 -22.31 -10.94
N GLY A 213 -29.01 -23.02 -9.81
CA GLY A 213 -29.83 -22.69 -8.66
C GLY A 213 -31.33 -22.95 -8.87
N ASP A 214 -32.13 -22.58 -7.87
CA ASP A 214 -33.57 -22.83 -7.87
C ASP A 214 -34.33 -21.86 -8.79
N GLU A 215 -33.77 -20.66 -8.99
CA GLU A 215 -34.33 -19.60 -9.84
C GLU A 215 -33.99 -19.77 -11.33
N ARG A 216 -33.14 -20.77 -11.67
CA ARG A 216 -32.67 -21.05 -13.03
C ARG A 216 -32.08 -19.84 -13.74
N LEU A 217 -31.29 -19.05 -13.01
CA LEU A 217 -30.56 -17.92 -13.58
C LEU A 217 -29.32 -18.42 -14.32
N PRO A 218 -28.88 -17.71 -15.38
CA PRO A 218 -27.55 -17.90 -15.95
C PRO A 218 -26.49 -17.86 -14.86
N LEU A 219 -25.49 -18.73 -14.96
CA LEU A 219 -24.39 -18.79 -14.00
C LEU A 219 -23.67 -17.45 -13.83
N SER A 220 -23.55 -16.63 -14.88
CA SER A 220 -23.02 -15.26 -14.78
C SER A 220 -23.80 -14.42 -13.77
N ASP A 221 -25.12 -14.46 -13.85
CA ASP A 221 -26.02 -13.60 -13.08
C ASP A 221 -26.06 -14.07 -11.63
N ASP A 222 -26.08 -15.40 -11.41
CA ASP A 222 -26.02 -15.99 -10.08
C ASP A 222 -24.68 -15.67 -9.38
N ILE A 223 -23.57 -15.67 -10.12
CA ILE A 223 -22.26 -15.25 -9.61
C ILE A 223 -22.25 -13.76 -9.27
N GLU A 224 -22.79 -12.91 -10.14
CA GLU A 224 -22.87 -11.47 -9.91
C GLU A 224 -23.67 -11.15 -8.65
N MET A 225 -24.82 -11.79 -8.46
CA MET A 225 -25.61 -11.63 -7.23
C MET A 225 -24.83 -12.05 -5.98
N PHE A 226 -24.07 -13.15 -6.05
CA PHE A 226 -23.19 -13.55 -4.96
C PHE A 226 -22.12 -12.48 -4.66
N VAL A 227 -21.47 -11.95 -5.69
CA VAL A 227 -20.42 -10.92 -5.55
C VAL A 227 -21.01 -9.62 -5.01
N ALA A 228 -22.16 -9.18 -5.51
CA ALA A 228 -22.88 -8.01 -5.02
C ALA A 228 -23.16 -8.14 -3.51
N GLY A 229 -23.73 -9.26 -3.07
CA GLY A 229 -24.04 -9.50 -1.65
C GLY A 229 -22.83 -9.74 -0.74
N ASN A 230 -21.63 -9.97 -1.30
CA ASN A 230 -20.41 -10.20 -0.53
C ASN A 230 -19.35 -9.11 -0.69
N SER A 231 -19.60 -8.10 -1.53
CA SER A 231 -18.75 -6.94 -1.68
C SER A 231 -19.08 -5.87 -0.65
N TYR A 232 -18.06 -5.13 -0.25
CA TYR A 232 -18.17 -4.07 0.73
C TYR A 232 -18.92 -2.89 0.10
N LYS A 233 -20.04 -2.51 0.70
CA LYS A 233 -20.96 -1.47 0.18
C LYS A 233 -21.45 -1.77 -1.25
N GLU A 234 -21.57 -3.05 -1.61
CA GLU A 234 -21.96 -3.48 -2.96
C GLU A 234 -21.04 -2.91 -4.07
N ASN A 235 -19.79 -2.58 -3.73
CA ASN A 235 -18.86 -1.95 -4.65
C ASN A 235 -18.02 -3.00 -5.38
N TYR A 236 -18.33 -3.21 -6.65
CA TYR A 236 -17.60 -4.07 -7.55
C TYR A 236 -17.72 -3.55 -8.99
N HIS A 237 -16.83 -4.04 -9.86
CA HIS A 237 -16.82 -3.76 -11.29
C HIS A 237 -16.57 -5.06 -12.05
N ILE A 238 -17.30 -5.24 -13.15
CA ILE A 238 -17.16 -6.34 -14.08
C ILE A 238 -16.43 -5.82 -15.30
N GLN A 239 -15.22 -6.31 -15.54
CA GLN A 239 -14.44 -5.95 -16.72
C GLN A 239 -15.06 -6.57 -17.98
N GLY A 240 -15.60 -7.80 -17.87
CA GLY A 240 -16.27 -8.45 -18.98
C GLY A 240 -16.76 -9.86 -18.66
N THR A 241 -17.80 -10.25 -19.38
CA THR A 241 -18.44 -11.56 -19.29
C THR A 241 -18.56 -12.14 -20.70
N SER A 242 -18.23 -13.43 -20.82
CA SER A 242 -18.40 -14.26 -22.02
C SER A 242 -18.79 -15.67 -21.58
N ASP A 243 -19.28 -16.51 -22.48
CA ASP A 243 -19.62 -17.91 -22.18
C ASP A 243 -18.50 -18.68 -21.48
N LYS A 244 -17.23 -18.33 -21.76
CA LYS A 244 -16.05 -19.06 -21.28
C LYS A 244 -15.33 -18.39 -20.12
N GLN A 245 -15.68 -17.14 -19.79
CA GLN A 245 -14.94 -16.39 -18.79
C GLN A 245 -15.75 -15.21 -18.26
N MET A 246 -15.63 -14.96 -16.97
CA MET A 246 -16.12 -13.76 -16.29
C MET A 246 -14.99 -13.16 -15.48
N ILE A 247 -14.82 -11.84 -15.58
CA ILE A 247 -13.72 -11.11 -14.94
C ILE A 247 -14.29 -9.95 -14.14
N PHE A 248 -14.01 -9.96 -12.85
CA PHE A 248 -14.13 -8.82 -11.96
C PHE A 248 -12.72 -8.29 -11.71
N ASP A 249 -12.45 -7.07 -12.16
CA ASP A 249 -11.17 -6.39 -11.98
C ASP A 249 -11.11 -5.63 -10.65
N ASP A 250 -12.27 -5.21 -10.11
CA ASP A 250 -12.39 -4.63 -8.77
C ASP A 250 -13.58 -5.23 -8.01
N ILE A 251 -13.31 -5.90 -6.90
CA ILE A 251 -14.29 -6.24 -5.87
C ILE A 251 -13.79 -5.66 -4.57
N ARG A 252 -14.58 -4.77 -3.95
CA ARG A 252 -14.24 -4.23 -2.64
C ARG A 252 -14.61 -5.21 -1.56
N ILE A 253 -13.68 -5.46 -0.64
CA ILE A 253 -13.92 -6.28 0.55
C ILE A 253 -13.47 -5.49 1.79
N PRO A 254 -14.10 -5.71 2.97
CA PRO A 254 -13.66 -5.03 4.18
C PRO A 254 -12.26 -5.52 4.60
N LEU A 255 -11.58 -4.72 5.43
CA LEU A 255 -10.30 -5.11 6.05
C LEU A 255 -10.49 -6.10 7.20
N THR A 256 -11.66 -6.11 7.85
CA THR A 256 -12.02 -7.01 8.94
C THR A 256 -13.41 -7.60 8.74
N ASP A 257 -13.62 -8.82 9.25
CA ASP A 257 -14.95 -9.40 9.35
C ASP A 257 -15.74 -8.81 10.54
N VAL A 258 -16.99 -9.25 10.70
CA VAL A 258 -17.89 -8.81 11.78
C VAL A 258 -17.37 -9.14 13.19
N GLU A 259 -16.43 -10.08 13.31
CA GLU A 259 -15.77 -10.45 14.57
C GLU A 259 -14.46 -9.67 14.79
N GLY A 260 -14.14 -8.70 13.92
CA GLY A 260 -12.93 -7.88 13.99
C GLY A 260 -11.66 -8.61 13.53
N ARG A 261 -11.77 -9.79 12.92
CA ARG A 261 -10.60 -10.53 12.40
C ARG A 261 -10.28 -10.07 10.99
N THR A 262 -9.01 -10.04 10.61
CA THR A 262 -8.57 -9.69 9.24
C THR A 262 -9.37 -10.41 8.16
N PHE A 263 -9.90 -9.67 7.21
CA PHE A 263 -10.59 -10.19 6.03
C PHE A 263 -9.74 -9.92 4.81
N ASN A 264 -9.54 -10.94 3.97
CA ASN A 264 -8.63 -10.90 2.83
C ASN A 264 -9.15 -11.79 1.70
N ALA A 265 -8.45 -11.81 0.56
CA ALA A 265 -8.81 -12.62 -0.60
C ALA A 265 -8.97 -14.12 -0.28
N ASN A 266 -8.24 -14.67 0.69
CA ASN A 266 -8.41 -16.07 1.11
C ASN A 266 -9.76 -16.32 1.78
N LYS A 267 -10.20 -15.41 2.67
CA LYS A 267 -11.54 -15.50 3.28
C LYS A 267 -12.65 -15.30 2.24
N PHE A 268 -12.48 -14.38 1.30
CA PHE A 268 -13.43 -14.21 0.20
C PHE A 268 -13.47 -15.46 -0.71
N GLY A 269 -12.31 -16.01 -1.05
CA GLY A 269 -12.19 -17.26 -1.82
C GLY A 269 -12.75 -18.49 -1.10
N LEU A 270 -12.82 -18.49 0.24
CA LEU A 270 -13.54 -19.50 1.00
C LEU A 270 -15.06 -19.36 0.84
N LYS A 271 -15.59 -18.14 0.89
CA LYS A 271 -17.01 -17.89 0.62
C LYS A 271 -17.39 -18.31 -0.80
N LEU A 272 -16.56 -17.98 -1.80
CA LEU A 272 -16.75 -18.44 -3.19
C LEU A 272 -16.79 -19.98 -3.27
N LEU A 273 -15.86 -20.68 -2.61
CA LEU A 273 -15.86 -22.15 -2.59
C LEU A 273 -17.15 -22.72 -1.97
N GLN A 274 -17.64 -22.13 -0.88
CA GLN A 274 -18.89 -22.54 -0.24
C GLN A 274 -20.09 -22.30 -1.16
N TYR A 275 -20.11 -21.16 -1.86
CA TYR A 275 -21.13 -20.82 -2.85
C TYR A 275 -21.15 -21.79 -4.04
N PHE A 276 -20.02 -22.07 -4.70
CA PHE A 276 -20.02 -23.03 -5.80
C PHE A 276 -20.43 -24.44 -5.35
N ARG A 277 -20.06 -24.84 -4.13
CA ARG A 277 -20.52 -26.11 -3.54
C ARG A 277 -22.03 -26.15 -3.32
N SER A 278 -22.65 -25.06 -2.87
CA SER A 278 -24.11 -25.03 -2.72
C SER A 278 -24.84 -25.11 -4.06
N ARG A 279 -24.18 -24.72 -5.17
CA ARG A 279 -24.65 -24.92 -6.55
C ARG A 279 -24.29 -26.28 -7.14
N ASN A 280 -23.69 -27.20 -6.37
CA ASN A 280 -23.16 -28.49 -6.83
C ASN A 280 -22.11 -28.38 -7.95
N ILE A 281 -21.38 -27.25 -8.02
CA ILE A 281 -20.35 -26.99 -9.01
C ILE A 281 -18.98 -27.30 -8.40
N LYS A 282 -18.18 -28.10 -9.11
CA LYS A 282 -16.80 -28.40 -8.73
C LYS A 282 -15.86 -27.34 -9.32
N ILE A 283 -14.96 -26.84 -8.49
CA ILE A 283 -13.99 -25.82 -8.88
C ILE A 283 -12.58 -26.16 -8.39
N GLU A 284 -11.59 -25.68 -9.14
CA GLU A 284 -10.25 -25.40 -8.63
C GLU A 284 -10.13 -23.91 -8.33
N ARG A 285 -9.38 -23.56 -7.29
CA ARG A 285 -9.10 -22.17 -6.92
C ARG A 285 -7.61 -21.94 -6.74
N SER A 286 -7.11 -20.82 -7.24
CA SER A 286 -5.79 -20.29 -6.98
C SER A 286 -5.93 -18.87 -6.45
N ILE A 287 -5.15 -18.52 -5.42
CA ILE A 287 -5.19 -17.21 -4.79
C ILE A 287 -3.76 -16.70 -4.63
N SER A 288 -3.49 -15.51 -5.14
CA SER A 288 -2.18 -14.85 -5.06
C SER A 288 -2.37 -13.34 -5.08
N ASN A 289 -1.79 -12.61 -4.13
CA ASN A 289 -1.77 -11.14 -4.07
C ASN A 289 -3.10 -10.47 -4.47
N ASN A 290 -4.17 -10.75 -3.71
CA ASN A 290 -5.52 -10.24 -3.96
C ASN A 290 -6.17 -10.61 -5.30
N MET A 291 -5.54 -11.50 -6.08
CA MET A 291 -6.13 -12.12 -7.25
C MET A 291 -6.66 -13.50 -6.90
N ILE A 292 -7.91 -13.76 -7.26
CA ILE A 292 -8.56 -15.06 -7.14
C ILE A 292 -8.82 -15.56 -8.56
N VAL A 293 -8.35 -16.77 -8.85
CA VAL A 293 -8.64 -17.46 -10.10
C VAL A 293 -9.42 -18.72 -9.79
N ILE A 294 -10.60 -18.84 -10.39
CA ILE A 294 -11.48 -20.00 -10.30
C ILE A 294 -11.51 -20.71 -11.66
N THR A 295 -11.36 -22.04 -11.62
CA THR A 295 -11.55 -22.90 -12.79
C THR A 295 -12.65 -23.89 -12.49
N ILE A 296 -13.79 -23.74 -13.17
CA ILE A 296 -14.94 -24.64 -13.08
C ILE A 296 -14.64 -25.92 -13.87
N LYS A 297 -14.98 -27.08 -13.30
CA LYS A 297 -14.71 -28.40 -13.87
C LYS A 297 -15.83 -28.93 -14.75
#